data_AF-A0AAD9ZZT0-F1
#
_entry.id   AF-A0AAD9ZZT0-F1
#
_cell.length_a   1.000
_cell.length_b   1.000
_cell.length_c   1.000
_cell.angle_alpha   90.00
_cell.angle_beta   90.00
_cell.angle_gamma   90.00
#
_symmetry.space_group_name_H-M   'P 1'
#
loop_
_entity.id
_entity.type
_entity.pdbx_description
1 polymer ?
#
loop_
_entity_poly.entity_id
_entity_poly.type
_entity_poly.pdbx_seq_one_letter_code
_entity_poly.pdbx_strand_id
1 'polypeptide(L)'
;MHVHNVPYESKCSKYYRSKYLMTAYSELIHPIGDQSDWIIPEDVRCKVVYPPVGGRSAGRPRKRRIPSVGEEVAHNKGSRCKGSGHNRQTCKNPIPLHPCSVPSSSSQPSN
;
A
#
# COMPACT_ATOMS: atom_id res chain seq x y z
N MET A 1 11.84 10.22 -27.58
CA MET A 1 12.22 9.86 -26.20
C MET A 1 13.29 8.78 -26.28
N HIS A 2 14.56 9.11 -26.05
CA HIS A 2 15.62 8.10 -26.02
C HIS A 2 15.48 7.27 -24.74
N VAL A 3 15.02 6.02 -24.87
CA VAL A 3 14.99 5.08 -23.75
C VAL A 3 16.41 4.58 -23.56
N HIS A 4 17.14 5.18 -22.61
CA HIS A 4 18.40 4.60 -22.17
C HIS A 4 18.08 3.24 -21.55
N ASN A 5 18.49 2.16 -22.22
CA ASN A 5 18.41 0.81 -21.69
C ASN A 5 19.50 0.63 -20.63
N VAL A 6 19.31 1.31 -19.49
CA VAL A 6 20.20 1.26 -18.34
C VAL A 6 20.03 -0.12 -17.71
N PRO A 7 21.08 -0.98 -17.69
CA PRO A 7 21.02 -2.29 -17.08
C PRO A 7 20.49 -2.16 -15.65
N TYR A 8 19.54 -3.03 -15.26
CA TYR A 8 18.94 -2.98 -13.93
C TYR A 8 19.99 -2.92 -12.81
N GLU A 9 21.08 -3.67 -12.97
CA GLU A 9 22.25 -3.70 -12.08
C GLU A 9 22.94 -2.34 -11.86
N SER A 10 22.81 -1.41 -12.81
CA SER A 10 23.40 -0.06 -12.71
C SER A 10 22.47 0.96 -12.03
N LYS A 11 21.22 0.58 -11.76
CA LYS A 11 20.26 1.38 -10.98
C LYS A 11 20.48 1.24 -9.47
N CYS A 12 21.24 0.23 -9.05
CA CYS A 12 21.56 -0.03 -7.65
C CYS A 12 23.04 0.26 -7.39
N SER A 13 23.33 1.00 -6.32
CA SER A 13 24.71 1.17 -5.87
C SER A 13 25.30 -0.18 -5.48
N LYS A 14 26.60 -0.38 -5.76
CA LYS A 14 27.34 -1.60 -5.42
C LYS A 14 27.24 -2.00 -3.94
N TYR A 15 27.03 -1.02 -3.05
CA TYR A 15 26.90 -1.22 -1.61
C TYR A 15 25.68 -2.07 -1.21
N TYR A 16 24.64 -2.14 -2.05
CA TYR A 16 23.45 -2.95 -1.80
C TYR A 16 23.58 -4.40 -2.28
N ARG A 17 24.75 -4.83 -2.77
CA ARG A 17 24.99 -6.23 -3.14
C ARG A 17 25.26 -7.06 -1.89
N SER A 18 24.81 -8.31 -1.88
CA SER A 18 24.97 -9.23 -0.74
C SER A 18 26.40 -9.33 -0.24
N LYS A 19 27.39 -9.35 -1.16
CA LYS A 19 28.81 -9.34 -0.80
C LYS A 19 29.18 -8.17 0.13
N TYR A 20 28.74 -6.95 -0.19
CA TYR A 20 29.06 -5.76 0.60
C TYR A 20 28.31 -5.76 1.94
N LEU A 21 27.06 -6.21 1.96
CA LEU A 21 26.31 -6.39 3.20
C LEU A 21 27.00 -7.41 4.12
N MET A 22 27.38 -8.57 3.59
CA MET A 22 28.11 -9.59 4.36
C MET A 22 29.42 -9.04 4.92
N THR A 23 30.20 -8.29 4.12
CA THR A 23 31.43 -7.65 4.61
C THR A 23 31.14 -6.63 5.72
N ALA A 24 30.10 -5.79 5.57
CA ALA A 24 29.75 -4.78 6.57
C ALA A 24 29.38 -5.39 7.94
N TYR A 25 28.82 -6.60 7.95
CA TYR A 25 28.45 -7.35 9.16
C TYR A 25 29.37 -8.55 9.43
N SER A 26 30.55 -8.62 8.80
CA SER A 26 31.48 -9.74 8.98
C SER A 26 32.25 -9.67 10.30
N GLU A 27 32.36 -8.48 10.89
CA GLU A 27 33.02 -8.25 12.16
C GLU A 27 32.10 -8.60 13.34
N LEU A 28 32.71 -8.85 14.50
CA LEU A 28 31.99 -9.19 15.72
C LEU A 28 31.12 -8.01 16.18
N ILE A 29 29.81 -8.24 16.19
CA ILE A 29 28.86 -7.32 16.83
C ILE A 29 28.90 -7.60 18.33
N HIS A 30 29.56 -6.73 19.09
CA HIS A 30 29.59 -6.82 20.54
C HIS A 30 28.19 -6.50 21.08
N PRO A 31 27.66 -7.32 22.02
CA PRO A 31 26.43 -6.95 22.70
C PRO A 31 26.66 -5.64 23.46
N ILE A 32 25.62 -4.82 23.53
CA ILE A 32 25.63 -3.65 24.41
C ILE A 32 25.69 -4.19 25.85
N GLY A 33 26.60 -3.64 26.66
CA GLY A 33 26.73 -4.00 28.07
C GLY A 33 25.49 -3.64 28.89
N ASP A 34 25.44 -4.08 30.14
CA ASP A 34 24.33 -3.79 31.06
C ASP A 34 24.17 -2.27 31.21
N GLN A 35 22.92 -1.81 31.27
CA GLN A 35 22.60 -0.38 31.42
C GLN A 35 23.17 0.22 32.72
N SER A 36 23.34 -0.61 33.75
CA SER A 36 23.96 -0.21 35.02
C SER A 36 25.44 0.18 34.89
N ASP A 37 26.13 -0.34 33.87
CA ASP A 37 27.54 -0.03 33.59
C ASP A 37 27.72 1.23 32.71
N TRP A 38 26.63 1.82 32.23
CA TRP A 38 26.72 2.94 31.30
C TRP A 38 27.14 4.23 32.02
N ILE A 39 28.26 4.80 31.61
CA ILE A 39 28.68 6.14 32.04
C ILE A 39 27.85 7.17 31.26
N ILE A 40 26.82 7.71 31.91
CA ILE A 40 25.96 8.76 31.33
C ILE A 40 26.51 10.14 31.75
N PRO A 41 27.00 10.96 30.81
CA PRO A 41 27.45 12.33 31.09
C PRO A 41 26.33 13.19 31.69
N GLU A 42 26.68 14.16 32.53
CA GLU A 42 25.71 15.04 33.18
C GLU A 42 24.86 15.81 32.17
N ASP A 43 25.46 16.29 31.07
CA ASP A 43 24.74 17.01 30.03
C ASP A 43 23.68 16.15 29.33
N VAL A 44 23.84 14.81 29.32
CA VAL A 44 22.84 13.88 28.81
C VAL A 44 21.78 13.58 29.87
N ARG A 45 22.22 13.35 31.12
CA ARG A 45 21.32 13.08 32.26
C ARG A 45 20.36 14.24 32.54
N CYS A 46 20.81 15.48 32.37
CA CYS A 46 19.99 16.67 32.56
C CYS A 46 19.06 17.01 31.38
N LYS A 47 19.18 16.33 30.22
CA LYS A 47 18.34 16.63 29.05
C LYS A 47 16.92 16.11 29.28
N VAL A 48 15.97 17.03 29.38
CA VAL A 48 14.54 16.72 29.35
C VAL A 48 14.10 16.60 27.89
N VAL A 49 13.72 15.39 27.47
CA VAL A 49 13.15 15.13 26.15
C VAL A 49 11.63 15.25 26.23
N TYR A 50 11.08 16.32 25.66
CA TYR A 50 9.64 16.47 25.53
C TYR A 50 9.10 15.69 24.33
N PRO A 51 7.86 15.17 24.40
CA PRO A 51 7.22 14.63 23.21
C PRO A 51 7.09 15.72 22.13
N PRO A 52 6.98 15.35 20.84
CA PRO A 52 6.69 16.30 19.78
C PRO A 52 5.48 17.15 20.13
N VAL A 53 5.64 18.48 20.03
CA VAL A 53 4.56 19.44 20.29
C VAL A 53 3.57 19.37 19.13
N GLY A 54 2.64 18.42 19.21
CA GLY A 54 1.69 18.12 18.15
C GLY A 54 1.24 16.66 18.19
N GLY A 55 0.25 16.35 19.01
CA GLY A 55 -0.51 15.12 18.81
C GLY A 55 -1.28 15.18 17.49
N ARG A 56 -1.64 14.01 16.92
CA ARG A 56 -2.79 13.99 16.00
C ARG A 56 -3.97 14.56 16.80
N SER A 57 -4.72 15.50 16.23
CA SER A 57 -5.91 16.01 16.91
C SER A 57 -6.76 14.82 17.37
N ALA A 58 -7.17 14.84 18.65
CA ALA A 58 -8.12 13.87 19.17
C ALA A 58 -9.41 14.07 18.37
N GLY A 59 -9.59 13.23 17.37
CA GLY A 59 -10.63 13.37 16.38
C GLY A 59 -11.00 12.00 15.86
N ARG A 60 -12.24 11.88 15.39
CA ARG A 60 -12.72 10.63 14.80
C ARG A 60 -11.81 10.25 13.62
N PRO A 61 -11.30 9.00 13.57
CA PRO A 61 -10.60 8.50 12.39
C PRO A 61 -11.42 8.76 11.13
N ARG A 62 -10.77 9.23 10.06
CA ARG A 62 -11.46 9.48 8.79
C ARG A 62 -12.18 8.22 8.34
N LYS A 63 -13.45 8.37 7.94
CA LYS A 63 -14.25 7.25 7.39
C LYS A 63 -13.65 6.70 6.08
N ARG A 64 -12.90 7.52 5.34
CA ARG A 64 -12.21 7.13 4.10
C ARG A 64 -10.70 7.33 4.22
N ARG A 65 -9.96 6.35 3.71
CA ARG A 65 -8.50 6.37 3.60
C ARG A 65 -8.05 7.50 2.66
N ILE A 66 -6.91 8.12 2.98
CA ILE A 66 -6.21 9.05 2.08
C ILE A 66 -5.20 8.21 1.26
N PRO A 67 -5.25 8.23 -0.07
CA PRO A 67 -4.25 7.56 -0.90
C PRO A 67 -2.90 8.30 -0.84
N SER A 68 -1.79 7.58 -0.94
CA SER A 68 -0.47 8.20 -1.13
C SER A 68 -0.26 8.64 -2.58
N VAL A 69 0.82 9.39 -2.83
CA VAL A 69 1.21 9.78 -4.19
C VAL A 69 1.44 8.52 -5.03
N GLY A 70 0.78 8.44 -6.19
CA GLY A 70 0.86 7.30 -7.12
C GLY A 70 -0.13 6.16 -6.85
N GLU A 71 -0.91 6.21 -5.77
CA GLU A 71 -1.97 5.23 -5.55
C GLU A 71 -3.23 5.56 -6.35
N GLU A 72 -3.74 4.58 -7.09
CA GLU A 72 -5.05 4.67 -7.71
C GLU A 72 -6.16 4.44 -6.66
N VAL A 73 -7.14 5.34 -6.61
CA VAL A 73 -8.31 5.16 -5.75
C VAL A 73 -9.26 4.15 -6.40
N ALA A 74 -9.20 2.91 -5.93
CA ALA A 74 -10.20 1.90 -6.29
C ALA A 74 -11.59 2.36 -5.78
N HIS A 75 -12.51 2.57 -6.71
CA HIS A 75 -13.90 2.86 -6.39
C HIS A 75 -14.64 1.53 -6.21
N ASN A 76 -15.31 1.37 -5.06
CA ASN A 76 -16.20 0.23 -4.86
C ASN A 76 -17.33 0.30 -5.90
N LYS A 77 -17.31 -0.65 -6.84
CA LYS A 77 -18.40 -0.87 -7.79
C LYS A 77 -19.43 -1.79 -7.15
N GLY A 78 -20.70 -1.46 -7.30
CA GLY A 78 -21.78 -2.32 -6.86
C GLY A 78 -21.72 -3.65 -7.62
N SER A 79 -21.72 -4.78 -6.91
CA SER A 79 -21.64 -6.11 -7.54
C SER A 79 -22.76 -6.40 -8.54
N ARG A 80 -23.92 -5.73 -8.38
CA ARG A 80 -25.13 -5.96 -9.17
C ARG A 80 -25.16 -5.22 -10.51
N CYS A 81 -24.77 -3.95 -10.53
CA CYS A 81 -24.85 -3.11 -11.73
C CYS A 81 -23.50 -2.57 -12.19
N LYS A 82 -22.40 -2.89 -11.47
CA LYS A 82 -21.04 -2.38 -11.69
C LYS A 82 -20.90 -0.86 -11.60
N GLY A 83 -21.97 -0.12 -11.28
CA GLY A 83 -21.96 1.31 -11.02
C GLY A 83 -21.31 1.65 -9.68
N SER A 84 -20.70 2.84 -9.58
CA SER A 84 -20.07 3.35 -8.36
C SER A 84 -21.03 4.16 -7.49
N GLY A 85 -20.65 4.41 -6.23
CA GLY A 85 -21.34 5.35 -5.34
C GLY A 85 -22.52 4.79 -4.54
N HIS A 86 -22.84 3.49 -4.69
CA HIS A 86 -23.89 2.82 -3.93
C HIS A 86 -23.54 1.35 -3.70
N ASN A 87 -24.08 0.73 -2.64
CA ASN A 87 -23.87 -0.69 -2.37
C ASN A 87 -24.99 -1.54 -3.00
N ARG A 88 -24.89 -2.88 -2.94
CA ARG A 88 -25.90 -3.80 -3.51
C ARG A 88 -27.31 -3.56 -2.95
N GLN A 89 -27.42 -3.25 -1.66
CA GLN A 89 -28.70 -3.05 -0.96
C GLN A 89 -29.38 -1.74 -1.36
N THR A 90 -28.61 -0.69 -1.61
CA THR A 90 -29.12 0.64 -2.03
C THR A 90 -29.15 0.81 -3.55
N CYS A 91 -28.88 -0.24 -4.31
CA CYS A 91 -28.86 -0.18 -5.77
C CYS A 91 -30.30 -0.10 -6.31
N LYS A 92 -30.60 0.94 -7.10
CA LYS A 92 -31.91 1.13 -7.75
C LYS A 92 -31.98 0.62 -9.20
N ASN A 93 -30.84 0.27 -9.80
CA ASN A 93 -30.81 -0.26 -11.17
C ASN A 93 -31.59 -1.59 -11.26
N PRO A 94 -32.09 -2.04 -12.41
CA PRO A 94 -32.63 -3.39 -12.52
C PRO A 94 -31.52 -4.45 -12.38
N ILE A 95 -31.84 -5.67 -11.96
CA ILE A 95 -30.89 -6.79 -12.01
C ILE A 95 -30.65 -7.06 -13.49
N PRO A 96 -29.39 -7.07 -13.98
CA PRO A 96 -29.13 -7.53 -15.34
C PRO A 96 -29.63 -8.97 -15.45
N LEU A 97 -30.74 -9.14 -16.16
CA LEU A 97 -31.20 -10.47 -16.53
C LEU A 97 -30.14 -10.99 -17.50
N HIS A 98 -29.47 -12.07 -17.13
CA HIS A 98 -28.69 -12.81 -18.12
C HIS A 98 -29.63 -13.12 -19.29
N PRO A 99 -29.28 -12.82 -20.55
CA PRO A 99 -30.06 -13.31 -21.67
C PRO A 99 -30.01 -14.83 -21.60
N CYS A 100 -31.13 -15.43 -21.19
CA CYS A 100 -31.35 -16.85 -21.36
C CYS A 100 -31.11 -17.15 -22.84
N SER A 101 -30.25 -18.13 -23.13
CA SER A 101 -30.07 -18.70 -24.46
C SER A 101 -31.43 -19.09 -25.01
N VAL A 102 -32.01 -18.26 -25.87
CA VAL A 102 -33.26 -18.58 -26.55
C VAL A 102 -33.00 -19.78 -27.45
N PRO A 103 -33.70 -20.91 -27.28
CA PRO A 103 -33.61 -21.99 -28.26
C PRO A 103 -34.29 -21.52 -29.54
N SER A 104 -33.58 -21.67 -30.66
CA SER A 104 -34.08 -21.41 -32.01
C SER A 104 -35.39 -22.16 -32.27
N SER A 105 -36.52 -21.45 -32.26
CA SER A 105 -37.80 -21.99 -32.75
C SER A 105 -37.83 -21.88 -34.27
N SER A 106 -37.92 -23.03 -34.91
CA SER A 106 -37.95 -23.30 -36.34
C SER A 106 -39.21 -22.80 -37.07
N SER A 107 -38.96 -22.26 -38.27
CA SER A 107 -39.66 -22.46 -39.55
C SER A 107 -41.13 -22.04 -39.72
N GLN A 108 -41.40 -21.31 -40.82
CA GLN A 108 -42.33 -21.76 -41.89
C GLN A 108 -42.08 -20.96 -43.20
N PRO A 109 -42.46 -21.52 -44.38
CA PRO A 109 -41.83 -21.25 -45.67
C PRO A 109 -42.47 -20.09 -46.48
N SER A 110 -41.72 -19.67 -47.50
CA SER A 110 -42.07 -18.70 -48.54
C SER A 110 -43.20 -19.16 -49.45
N ASN A 111 -44.00 -18.19 -49.92
CA ASN A 111 -44.86 -18.30 -51.10
C ASN A 111 -44.00 -18.26 -52.36
#